data_AF-A0A937QJ45-F1
#
_entry.id   AF-A0A937QJ45-F1
#
_cell.length_a   1.000
_cell.length_b   1.000
_cell.length_c   1.000
_cell.angle_alpha   90.00
_cell.angle_beta   90.00
_cell.angle_gamma   90.00
#
_symmetry.space_group_name_H-M   'P 1'
#
loop_
_entity.id
_entity.type
_entity.pdbx_description
1 polymer ?
#
loop_
_entity_poly.entity_id
_entity_poly.type
_entity_poly.pdbx_seq_one_letter_code
_entity_poly.pdbx_strand_id
1 'polypeptide(L)' 'MKKRLSLHDKALLAMTEAVREVIERHKKEKRPLAIWDPKAKKVAFISPEAALRKHDREVRAGN' A
#
# COMPACT_ATOMS: atom_id res chain seq x y z
N MET A 1 12.24 -14.09 -21.32
CA MET A 1 11.82 -15.23 -20.47
C MET A 1 10.82 -14.74 -19.44
N LYS A 2 9.60 -15.30 -19.39
CA LYS A 2 8.66 -14.97 -18.31
C LYS A 2 9.21 -15.57 -17.02
N LYS A 3 9.64 -14.73 -16.07
CA LYS A 3 10.02 -15.19 -14.72
C LYS A 3 8.80 -15.92 -14.14
N ARG A 4 8.94 -17.22 -13.85
CA ARG A 4 7.91 -17.93 -13.10
C ARG A 4 7.88 -17.32 -11.70
N LEU A 5 6.78 -16.65 -11.39
CA LEU A 5 6.53 -16.11 -10.06
C LEU A 5 6.36 -17.27 -9.09
N SER A 6 7.10 -17.21 -7.97
CA SER A 6 6.88 -18.12 -6.85
C SER A 6 5.51 -17.87 -6.21
N LEU A 7 5.04 -18.78 -5.37
CA LEU A 7 3.82 -18.56 -4.59
C LEU A 7 3.93 -17.30 -3.72
N HIS A 8 5.12 -17.07 -3.17
CA HIS A 8 5.43 -15.88 -2.38
C HIS A 8 5.29 -14.60 -3.20
N ASP A 9 5.87 -14.56 -4.41
CA ASP A 9 5.79 -13.38 -5.28
C ASP A 9 4.34 -13.06 -5.67
N LYS A 10 3.53 -14.09 -5.91
CA LYS A 10 2.10 -13.92 -6.19
C LYS A 10 1.34 -13.34 -5.00
N ALA A 11 1.66 -13.82 -3.79
CA ALA A 11 1.05 -13.28 -2.57
C ALA A 11 1.44 -11.82 -2.36
N LEU A 12 2.71 -11.47 -2.59
CA LEU A 12 3.20 -10.10 -2.45
C LEU A 12 2.52 -9.14 -3.45
N LEU A 13 2.36 -9.57 -4.70
CA LEU A 13 1.63 -8.82 -5.72
C LEU A 13 0.17 -8.62 -5.34
N ALA A 14 -0.52 -9.68 -4.91
CA ALA A 14 -1.92 -9.60 -4.50
C ALA A 14 -2.13 -8.65 -3.31
N MET A 15 -1.23 -8.67 -2.33
CA MET A 15 -1.27 -7.73 -1.20
C MET A 15 -1.04 -6.28 -1.66
N THR A 16 -0.09 -6.07 -2.56
CA THR A 16 0.22 -4.74 -3.13
C THR A 16 -0.99 -4.17 -3.88
N GLU A 17 -1.64 -4.98 -4.71
CA GLU A 17 -2.85 -4.59 -5.44
C GLU A 17 -4.02 -4.27 -4.50
N ALA A 18 -4.25 -5.10 -3.49
CA ALA A 18 -5.31 -4.87 -2.50
C ALA A 18 -5.09 -3.56 -1.72
N VAL A 19 -3.84 -3.27 -1.32
CA VAL A 19 -3.51 -2.00 -0.64
C VAL A 19 -3.78 -0.81 -1.56
N ARG A 20 -3.39 -0.90 -2.83
CA ARG A 20 -3.64 0.16 -3.82
C ARG A 20 -5.13 0.44 -4.00
N GLU A 21 -5.96 -0.60 -4.12
CA GLU A 21 -7.40 -0.46 -4.27
C GLU A 21 -8.03 0.28 -3.08
N VAL A 22 -7.61 -0.05 -1.85
CA VAL A 22 -8.07 0.63 -0.64
C VAL A 22 -7.70 2.12 -0.68
N ILE A 23 -6.48 2.47 -1.10
CA ILE A 23 -6.04 3.86 -1.23
C ILE A 23 -6.89 4.60 -2.27
N GLU A 24 -7.11 3.99 -3.44
CA GLU A 24 -7.90 4.59 -4.52
C GLU A 24 -9.37 4.81 -4.11
N ARG A 25 -9.96 3.87 -3.38
CA ARG A 25 -11.32 4.02 -2.83
C ARG A 25 -11.41 5.20 -1.86
N HIS A 26 -10.49 5.29 -0.90
CA HIS A 26 -10.48 6.40 0.06
C HIS A 26 -10.23 7.76 -0.61
N LYS A 27 -9.42 7.79 -1.68
CA LYS A 27 -9.24 8.98 -2.52
C LYS A 27 -10.55 9.41 -3.19
N LYS A 28 -11.31 8.48 -3.76
CA LYS A 28 -12.63 8.76 -4.37
C LYS A 28 -13.63 9.27 -3.33
N GLU A 29 -13.62 8.68 -2.14
CA GLU A 29 -14.50 9.05 -1.02
C GLU A 29 -14.04 10.32 -0.30
N LYS A 30 -12.89 10.90 -0.66
CA LYS A 30 -12.25 12.04 0.02
C LYS A 30 -12.06 11.81 1.52
N ARG A 31 -11.80 10.57 1.91
CA ARG A 31 -11.61 10.16 3.32
C ARG A 31 -10.13 9.89 3.59
N PRO A 32 -9.61 10.32 4.76
CA PRO A 32 -8.26 9.96 5.16
C PRO A 32 -8.17 8.46 5.49
N LEU A 33 -6.98 7.89 5.33
CA LEU A 33 -6.68 6.51 5.69
C LEU A 33 -6.19 6.46 7.14
N ALA A 34 -6.79 5.59 7.94
CA ALA A 34 -6.30 5.24 9.26
C ALA A 34 -5.19 4.19 9.13
N ILE A 35 -3.98 4.53 9.59
CA ILE A 35 -2.84 3.62 9.65
C ILE A 35 -2.39 3.45 11.10
N TRP A 36 -1.98 2.24 11.46
CA TRP A 36 -1.32 2.02 12.74
C TRP A 36 0.13 2.51 12.66
N ASP A 37 0.51 3.44 13.54
CA ASP A 37 1.91 3.84 13.72
C ASP A 37 2.53 3.00 14.85
N PRO A 38 3.41 2.03 14.53
CA PRO A 38 4.02 1.17 15.54
C PRO A 38 4.99 1.93 16.45
N LYS A 39 5.59 3.04 15.99
CA LYS A 39 6.53 3.84 16.81
C LYS A 39 5.77 4.68 17.82
N ALA A 40 4.70 5.34 17.38
CA ALA A 40 3.87 6.16 18.25
C ALA A 40 2.79 5.36 19.00
N LYS A 41 2.64 4.06 18.71
CA LYS A 41 1.64 3.13 19.27
C LYS A 41 0.21 3.70 19.20
N LYS A 42 -0.12 4.35 18.09
CA LYS A 42 -1.42 5.01 17.89
C LYS A 42 -1.87 4.93 16.44
N VAL A 43 -3.16 5.15 16.21
CA VAL A 43 -3.69 5.34 14.87
C VAL A 43 -3.33 6.75 14.39
N ALA A 44 -2.70 6.85 13.23
CA ALA A 44 -2.44 8.09 12.53
C ALA A 44 -3.29 8.14 11.26
N PHE A 45 -3.76 9.34 10.90
CA PHE A 45 -4.52 9.55 9.67
C PHE A 45 -3.61 10.17 8.62
N ILE A 46 -3.56 9.58 7.44
CA ILE A 46 -2.81 10.10 6.30
C ILE A 46 -3.72 10.37 5.12
N SER A 47 -3.37 11.36 4.30
CA SER A 47 -4.11 11.58 3.05
C SER A 47 -3.87 10.42 2.09
N PRO A 48 -4.87 10.05 1.26
CA PRO A 48 -4.71 9.04 0.22
C PRO A 48 -3.53 9.33 -0.72
N GLU A 49 -3.25 10.59 -1.04
CA GLU A 49 -2.10 10.98 -1.87
C GLU A 49 -0.77 10.71 -1.18
N ALA A 50 -0.68 10.96 0.13
CA ALA A 50 0.52 10.67 0.90
C ALA A 50 0.74 9.14 1.01
N ALA A 51 -0.34 8.37 1.18
CA ALA A 51 -0.31 6.92 1.20
C ALA A 51 0.19 6.35 -0.14
N LEU A 52 -0.34 6.86 -1.27
CA LEU A 52 0.05 6.40 -2.61
C LEU A 52 1.53 6.68 -2.89
N ARG A 53 2.01 7.90 -2.57
CA ARG A 53 3.44 8.23 -2.73
C ARG A 53 4.36 7.33 -1.90
N LYS A 54 3.93 6.95 -0.70
CA LYS A 54 4.70 6.05 0.16
C LYS A 54 4.71 4.63 -0.41
N HIS A 55 3.56 4.12 -0.82
CA HIS A 55 3.40 2.83 -1.49
C HIS A 55 4.29 2.73 -2.74
N ASP A 56 4.25 3.71 -3.64
CA ASP A 56 5.04 3.70 -4.87
C ASP A 56 6.55 3.74 -4.61
N ARG A 57 6.98 4.39 -3.52
CA ARG A 57 8.38 4.39 -3.09
C ARG A 57 8.80 3.01 -2.59
N GLU A 58 7.97 2.36 -1.77
CA GLU A 58 8.25 1.04 -1.20
C GLU A 58 8.29 -0.05 -2.29
N VAL A 59 7.34 -0.01 -3.24
CA VAL A 59 7.33 -0.94 -4.40
C VAL A 59 8.58 -0.79 -5.27
N ARG A 60 9.09 0.44 -5.44
CA ARG A 60 10.33 0.69 -6.19
C ARG A 60 11.59 0.30 -5.44
N ALA A 61 11.58 0.34 -4.11
CA ALA A 61 12.74 0.02 -3.28
C ALA A 61 12.87 -1.48 -2.96
N GLY A 62 11.76 -2.23 -3.04
CA GLY A 62 11.72 -3.68 -2.78
C GLY A 62 11.90 -4.59 -4.01
N ASN A 63 12.26 -4.02 -5.16
CA ASN A 63 12.52 -4.70 -6.44
C ASN A 63 13.96 -4.47 -6.87
#